data_AF-A0A2T2WXQ8-F1
#
_entry.id   AF-A0A2T2WXQ8-F1
#
_cell.length_a   1.000
_cell.length_b   1.000
_cell.length_c   1.000
_cell.angle_alpha   90.00
_cell.angle_beta   90.00
_cell.angle_gamma   90.00
#
_symmetry.space_group_name_H-M   'P 1'
#
loop_
_entity.id
_entity.type
_entity.pdbx_description
1 polymer ?
#
loop_
_entity_poly.entity_id
_entity_poly.type
_entity_poly.pdbx_seq_one_letter_code
_entity_poly.pdbx_strand_id
1 'polypeptide(L)'
;MGQLIPIRGTHLWVEDLGRSHQPVILYVHGGPGSGAYDFVFYQGKRLASLVRLIAVDQREVLRSDPLGSGRLHVRDLVEDMG
;
A
#
# COMPACT_ATOMS: atom_id res chain seq x y z
N MET A 1 -12.52 -3.10 0.02
CA MET A 1 -12.13 -3.30 -1.40
C MET A 1 -11.09 -2.24 -1.70
N GLY A 2 -9.97 -2.64 -2.30
CA GLY A 2 -8.93 -1.70 -2.69
C GLY A 2 -9.19 -1.07 -4.05
N GLN A 3 -8.35 -0.10 -4.39
CA GLN A 3 -8.39 0.63 -5.65
C GLN A 3 -6.97 0.95 -6.12
N LEU A 4 -6.79 1.08 -7.43
CA LEU A 4 -5.57 1.57 -8.04
C LEU A 4 -5.55 3.10 -7.97
N ILE A 5 -4.51 3.66 -7.37
CA ILE A 5 -4.30 5.11 -7.24
C ILE A 5 -3.13 5.53 -8.13
N PRO A 6 -3.31 6.50 -9.04
CA PRO A 6 -2.22 7.00 -9.89
C PRO A 6 -1.21 7.78 -9.04
N ILE A 7 0.04 7.32 -9.02
CA ILE A 7 1.17 7.93 -8.30
C ILE A 7 2.39 7.92 -9.21
N ARG A 8 2.98 9.10 -9.46
CA ARG A 8 4.27 9.25 -10.17
C ARG A 8 4.39 8.40 -11.46
N GLY A 9 3.33 8.36 -12.27
CA GLY A 9 3.33 7.66 -13.57
C GLY A 9 3.11 6.15 -13.50
N THR A 10 2.73 5.61 -12.34
CA THR A 10 2.31 4.21 -12.13
C THR A 10 1.01 4.19 -11.31
N HIS A 11 0.39 3.02 -11.13
CA HIS A 11 -0.72 2.86 -10.19
C HIS A 11 -0.34 1.95 -9.03
N LEU A 12 -0.65 2.41 -7.81
CA LEU A 12 -0.48 1.62 -6.60
C LEU A 12 -1.83 1.09 -6.13
N TRP A 13 -1.87 -0.20 -5.78
CA TRP A 13 -3.04 -0.77 -5.12
C TRP A 13 -3.10 -0.32 -3.66
N VAL A 14 -4.20 0.35 -3.30
CA VAL A 14 -4.42 0.90 -1.97
C VAL A 14 -5.72 0.37 -1.38
N GLU A 15 -5.65 -0.14 -0.16
CA GLU A 15 -6.80 -0.44 0.68
C GLU A 15 -6.91 0.61 1.80
N ASP A 16 -8.03 1.32 1.83
CA ASP A 16 -8.39 2.30 2.87
C ASP A 16 -9.45 1.68 3.78
N LEU A 17 -9.07 1.39 5.03
CA LEU A 17 -9.92 0.75 6.02
C LEU A 17 -10.11 1.67 7.23
N GLY A 18 -11.26 1.57 7.89
CA GLY A 18 -11.59 2.35 9.07
C GLY A 18 -12.41 3.61 8.75
N ARG A 19 -12.54 4.53 9.71
CA ARG A 19 -13.37 5.73 9.59
C ARG A 19 -12.51 6.97 9.33
N SER A 20 -13.03 7.91 8.54
CA SER A 20 -12.30 9.12 8.11
C SER A 20 -11.81 10.04 9.23
N HIS A 21 -12.42 9.99 10.42
CA HIS A 21 -12.07 10.82 11.58
C HIS A 21 -11.06 10.16 12.54
N GLN A 22 -10.68 8.90 12.31
CA GLN A 22 -9.72 8.21 13.14
C GLN A 22 -8.27 8.62 12.79
N PRO A 23 -7.31 8.49 13.72
CA PRO A 23 -5.89 8.68 13.41
C PRO A 23 -5.47 7.81 12.22
N VAL A 24 -4.69 8.37 11.30
CA VAL A 24 -4.27 7.68 10.07
C VAL A 24 -2.96 6.95 10.30
N ILE A 25 -2.89 5.69 9.87
CA ILE A 25 -1.66 4.89 9.83
C ILE A 25 -1.44 4.40 8.40
N LEU A 26 -0.24 4.63 7.87
CA LEU A 26 0.25 4.02 6.64
C LEU A 26 1.00 2.72 6.98
N TYR A 27 0.55 1.60 6.43
CA TYR A 27 1.25 0.33 6.51
C TYR A 27 2.15 0.13 5.29
N VAL A 28 3.46 0.01 5.55
CA VAL A 28 4.48 -0.28 4.54
C VAL A 28 5.01 -1.69 4.78
N HIS A 29 4.80 -2.58 3.81
CA HIS A 29 5.25 -3.97 3.91
C HIS A 29 6.76 -4.11 3.64
N GLY A 30 7.35 -5.19 4.18
CA GLY A 30 8.69 -5.65 3.79
C GLY A 30 8.67 -6.47 2.50
N GLY A 31 9.78 -7.10 2.16
CA GLY A 31 9.88 -7.98 0.98
C GLY A 31 10.27 -9.42 1.31
N PRO A 32 10.26 -10.30 0.30
CA PRO A 32 9.79 -10.04 -1.08
C PRO A 32 8.34 -10.52 -1.33
N GLY A 33 7.55 -9.70 -2.04
CA GLY A 33 6.50 -10.18 -2.95
C GLY A 33 5.04 -10.30 -2.49
N SER A 34 4.73 -10.41 -1.20
CA SER A 34 3.32 -10.59 -0.74
C SER A 34 2.52 -9.30 -0.62
N GLY A 35 3.15 -8.13 -0.84
CA GLY A 35 2.48 -6.84 -0.69
C GLY A 35 1.90 -6.65 0.70
N ALA A 36 0.79 -5.93 0.78
CA ALA A 36 0.02 -5.74 2.00
C ALA A 36 -1.11 -6.76 2.20
N TYR A 37 -1.32 -7.70 1.26
CA TYR A 37 -2.49 -8.59 1.25
C TYR A 37 -2.65 -9.38 2.55
N ASP A 38 -1.62 -10.13 2.95
CA ASP A 38 -1.67 -10.99 4.14
C ASP A 38 -1.90 -10.16 5.41
N PHE A 39 -1.22 -9.02 5.52
CA PHE A 39 -1.41 -8.12 6.66
C PHE A 39 -2.85 -7.63 6.73
N VAL A 40 -3.41 -7.15 5.62
CA VAL A 40 -4.80 -6.66 5.59
C VAL A 40 -5.78 -7.78 5.94
N PHE A 41 -5.55 -8.99 5.40
CA PHE A 41 -6.40 -10.14 5.63
C PHE A 41 -6.40 -10.60 7.10
N TYR A 42 -5.23 -10.78 7.70
CA TYR A 42 -5.09 -11.35 9.05
C TYR A 42 -5.17 -10.32 10.18
N GLN A 43 -4.69 -9.10 9.96
CA GLN A 43 -4.49 -8.11 11.03
C GLN A 43 -5.16 -6.76 10.75
N GLY A 44 -5.17 -6.31 9.50
CA GLY A 44 -5.58 -4.96 9.12
C GLY A 44 -7.03 -4.64 9.49
N LYS A 45 -7.96 -5.59 9.31
CA LYS A 45 -9.38 -5.40 9.70
C LYS A 45 -9.56 -5.14 11.19
N ARG A 46 -8.79 -5.82 12.05
CA ARG A 46 -8.86 -5.62 13.51
C ARG A 46 -8.26 -4.27 13.88
N LEU A 47 -7.11 -3.93 13.30
CA LEU A 47 -6.46 -2.64 13.53
C LEU A 47 -7.33 -1.47 13.08
N ALA A 48 -8.03 -1.60 11.95
CA ALA A 48 -8.92 -0.60 11.38
C ALA A 48 -10.16 -0.28 12.25
N SER A 49 -10.39 -1.02 13.34
CA SER A 49 -11.39 -0.64 14.35
C SER A 49 -10.91 0.52 15.24
N LEU A 50 -9.60 0.76 15.31
CA LEU A 50 -8.95 1.76 16.17
C LEU A 50 -8.40 2.95 15.37
N VAL A 51 -8.00 2.72 14.12
CA VAL A 51 -7.32 3.70 13.26
C VAL A 51 -7.89 3.67 11.84
N ARG A 52 -7.66 4.72 11.06
CA ARG A 52 -7.80 4.65 9.61
C ARG A 52 -6.51 4.07 9.03
N LEU A 53 -6.59 2.85 8.54
CA LEU A 53 -5.46 2.11 7.98
C LEU A 53 -5.42 2.32 6.47
N ILE A 54 -4.31 2.88 5.99
CA ILE A 54 -3.96 2.92 4.57
C ILE A 54 -2.91 1.83 4.34
N ALA A 55 -3.28 0.78 3.62
CA ALA A 55 -2.39 -0.31 3.26
C ALA A 55 -2.13 -0.28 1.76
N VAL A 56 -0.86 -0.34 1.37
CA VAL A 56 -0.43 -0.15 -0.01
C VAL A 56 0.42 -1.33 -0.45
N ASP A 57 0.20 -1.83 -1.66
CA ASP A 57 1.21 -2.62 -2.35
C ASP A 57 2.18 -1.65 -3.02
N GLN A 58 3.47 -1.73 -2.69
CA GLN A 58 4.50 -0.91 -3.34
C GLN A 58 4.52 -1.17 -4.86
N ARG A 59 5.05 -0.23 -5.65
CA ARG A 59 5.23 -0.44 -7.11
C ARG A 59 5.94 -1.78 -7.36
N GLU A 60 5.56 -2.49 -8.41
CA GLU A 60 5.93 -3.89 -8.74
C GLU A 60 5.32 -4.98 -7.91
N VAL A 61 4.69 -4.64 -6.80
CA VAL A 61 4.31 -5.67 -5.84
C VAL A 61 2.86 -6.03 -6.05
N LEU A 62 2.66 -7.32 -6.34
CA LEU A 62 1.38 -8.01 -6.31
C LEU A 62 0.27 -7.34 -7.15
N ARG A 63 -0.52 -6.43 -6.58
CA ARG A 63 -1.69 -5.80 -7.25
C ARG A 63 -1.38 -4.44 -7.86
N SER A 64 -0.21 -3.86 -7.58
CA SER A 64 0.25 -2.61 -8.19
C SER A 64 0.80 -2.86 -9.59
N ASP A 65 0.87 -1.79 -10.38
CA ASP A 65 1.43 -1.84 -11.74
C ASP A 65 2.91 -2.29 -11.73
N PRO A 66 3.37 -3.00 -12.78
CA PRO A 66 4.77 -3.36 -12.98
C PRO A 66 5.63 -2.23 -13.61
N LEU A 67 6.97 -2.33 -13.50
CA LEU A 67 7.98 -1.27 -13.73
C LEU A 67 8.52 -1.42 -15.15
N GLY A 68 8.07 -2.45 -15.86
CA GLY A 68 8.67 -2.92 -17.09
C GLY A 68 10.16 -3.21 -16.88
N SER A 69 11.00 -2.58 -17.68
CA SER A 69 12.46 -2.72 -17.65
C SER A 69 13.18 -1.68 -16.79
N GLY A 70 12.44 -0.85 -16.04
CA GLY A 70 13.01 0.21 -15.21
C GLY A 70 13.75 -0.33 -13.98
N ARG A 71 14.66 0.49 -13.44
CA ARG A 71 15.35 0.20 -12.17
C ARG A 71 14.60 0.83 -11.01
N LEU A 72 14.39 0.06 -9.95
CA LEU A 72 13.75 0.52 -8.72
C LEU A 72 14.79 0.86 -7.65
N HIS A 73 14.71 2.07 -7.08
CA HIS A 73 15.49 2.47 -5.92
C HIS A 73 14.58 2.66 -4.68
N VAL A 74 15.16 2.52 -3.49
CA VAL A 74 14.43 2.77 -2.22
C VAL A 74 13.86 4.19 -2.16
N ARG A 75 14.56 5.17 -2.75
CA ARG A 75 14.06 6.54 -2.83
C ARG A 75 12.74 6.63 -3.60
N ASP A 76 12.57 5.87 -4.68
CA ASP A 76 11.31 5.88 -5.43
C ASP A 76 10.14 5.40 -4.57
N LEU A 77 10.38 4.40 -3.73
CA LEU A 77 9.39 3.87 -2.79
C LEU A 77 9.01 4.89 -1.72
N VAL A 78 9.97 5.68 -1.22
CA VAL A 78 9.70 6.76 -0.26
C VAL A 78 8.92 7.90 -0.92
N GLU A 79 9.31 8.29 -2.13
CA GLU A 79 8.65 9.37 -2.90
C GLU A 79 7.22 9.02 -3.31
N ASP A 80 6.87 7.75 -3.38
CA ASP A 80 5.50 7.31 -3.64
C ASP A 80 4.55 7.49 -2.45
N MET A 81 5.10 7.62 -1.25
CA MET A 81 4.35 7.71 0.01
C MET A 81 4.26 9.14 0.56
N GLY A 82 4.92 10.09 -0.11
CA GLY A 82 5.02 11.49 0.29
C GLY A 82 3.85 12.36 -0.15
#